data_AF-A0A832WRX0-F1
#
_entry.id   AF-A0A832WRX0-F1
#
_cell.length_a   1.000
_cell.length_b   1.000
_cell.length_c   1.000
_cell.angle_alpha   90.00
_cell.angle_beta   90.00
_cell.angle_gamma   90.00
#
_symmetry.space_group_name_H-M   'P 1'
#
loop_
_entity.id
_entity.type
_entity.pdbx_description
1 polymer ?
#
loop_
_entity_poly.entity_id
_entity_poly.type
_entity_poly.pdbx_seq_one_letter_code
_entity_poly.pdbx_strand_id
1 'polypeptide(L)'
;MIEIKILINSTEEERQLIFNSVLPEGIDTKYIRIDRENSEIIIKAPTISRGRAIMNSYISWIYTILETIKRVNKDDRENSP
;
A
#
# COMPACT_ATOMS: atom_id res chain seq x y z
N MET A 1 -8.32 12.39 -17.63
CA MET A 1 -7.85 11.19 -16.90
C MET A 1 -6.86 11.66 -15.86
N ILE A 2 -6.94 11.14 -14.64
CA ILE A 2 -6.09 11.55 -13.51
C ILE A 2 -5.14 10.42 -13.21
N GLU A 3 -3.89 10.78 -12.94
CA GLU A 3 -2.85 9.87 -12.47
C GLU A 3 -2.41 10.31 -11.07
N ILE A 4 -2.43 9.37 -10.13
CA ILE A 4 -1.91 9.55 -8.77
C ILE A 4 -0.83 8.49 -8.57
N LYS A 5 0.31 8.89 -8.01
CA LYS A 5 1.40 7.99 -7.67
C LYS A 5 1.61 8.00 -6.16
N ILE A 6 1.53 6.83 -5.55
CA ILE A 6 1.87 6.63 -4.14
C ILE A 6 3.26 6.00 -4.12
N LEU A 7 4.25 6.77 -3.67
CA LEU A 7 5.62 6.30 -3.49
C LEU A 7 5.78 5.72 -2.07
N ILE A 8 6.27 4.49 -1.99
CA ILE A 8 6.53 3.81 -0.72
C ILE A 8 8.01 3.98 -0.36
N ASN A 9 8.29 4.92 0.54
CA ASN A 9 9.63 5.17 1.08
C ASN A 9 9.80 4.48 2.43
N SER A 10 10.09 3.18 2.41
CA SER A 10 10.22 2.31 3.59
C SER A 10 11.48 1.44 3.48
N THR A 11 11.76 0.63 4.51
CA THR A 11 12.81 -0.39 4.39
C THR A 11 12.43 -1.42 3.32
N GLU A 12 13.42 -2.18 2.83
CA GLU A 12 13.18 -3.26 1.86
C GLU A 12 12.23 -4.33 2.42
N GLU A 13 12.38 -4.71 3.69
CA GLU A 13 11.51 -5.68 4.36
C GLU A 13 10.06 -5.17 4.46
N GLU A 14 9.86 -3.92 4.91
CA GLU A 14 8.54 -3.31 4.98
C GLU A 14 7.89 -3.22 3.59
N ARG A 15 8.70 -2.85 2.59
CA ARG A 15 8.27 -2.73 1.19
C ARG A 15 7.81 -4.08 0.62
N GLN A 16 8.57 -5.15 0.87
CA GLN A 16 8.18 -6.50 0.47
C GLN A 16 6.86 -6.92 1.12
N LEU A 17 6.70 -6.67 2.42
CA LEU A 17 5.47 -6.98 3.14
C LEU A 17 4.27 -6.21 2.59
N ILE A 18 4.43 -4.92 2.30
CA ILE A 18 3.38 -4.09 1.67
C ILE A 18 2.99 -4.67 0.30
N PHE A 19 3.94 -4.89 -0.60
CA PHE A 19 3.63 -5.33 -1.97
C PHE A 19 3.19 -6.79 -2.11
N ASN A 20 3.43 -7.61 -1.09
CA ASN A 20 2.90 -8.96 -0.99
C ASN A 20 1.49 -8.98 -0.37
N SER A 21 1.13 -7.98 0.44
CA SER A 21 -0.14 -7.93 1.16
C SER A 21 -1.20 -7.07 0.46
N VAL A 22 -0.80 -5.99 -0.22
CA VAL A 22 -1.71 -5.13 -0.99
C VAL A 22 -2.02 -5.80 -2.33
N LEU A 23 -3.12 -6.57 -2.37
CA LEU A 23 -3.65 -7.13 -3.60
C LEU A 23 -4.73 -6.20 -4.16
N PRO A 24 -4.69 -5.85 -5.47
CA PRO A 24 -5.78 -5.11 -6.08
C PRO A 24 -7.09 -5.89 -6.02
N GLU A 25 -8.11 -5.31 -5.37
CA GLU A 25 -9.45 -5.87 -5.39
C GLU A 25 -10.02 -5.80 -6.82
N GLY A 26 -10.81 -6.81 -7.21
CA GLY A 26 -11.24 -7.03 -8.60
C GLY A 26 -11.85 -5.81 -9.30
N ILE A 27 -12.55 -4.94 -8.57
CA ILE A 27 -13.22 -3.73 -9.09
C ILE A 27 -12.21 -2.62 -9.47
N ASP A 28 -11.04 -2.62 -8.83
CA ASP A 28 -10.01 -1.58 -8.94
C ASP A 28 -8.82 -2.00 -9.82
N THR A 29 -8.70 -3.27 -10.19
CA THR A 29 -7.65 -3.81 -11.08
C THR A 29 -7.47 -3.00 -12.37
N LYS A 30 -8.55 -2.47 -12.95
CA LYS A 30 -8.52 -1.64 -14.17
C LYS A 30 -7.95 -0.23 -13.97
N TYR A 31 -7.85 0.22 -12.73
CA TYR A 31 -7.40 1.56 -12.38
C TYR A 31 -6.04 1.57 -11.70
N ILE A 32 -5.48 0.40 -11.36
CA ILE A 32 -4.33 0.32 -10.47
C ILE A 32 -3.23 -0.53 -11.08
N ARG A 33 -2.02 0.00 -11.02
CA ARG A 33 -0.78 -0.70 -11.36
C ARG A 33 0.16 -0.63 -10.18
N ILE A 34 0.65 -1.79 -9.73
CA ILE A 34 1.71 -1.89 -8.74
C ILE A 34 3.03 -2.01 -9.49
N ASP A 35 3.93 -1.05 -9.27
CA ASP A 35 5.28 -1.04 -9.82
C ASP A 35 6.28 -1.34 -8.69
N ARG A 36 6.66 -2.62 -8.59
CA ARG A 36 7.54 -3.09 -7.52
C ARG A 36 8.98 -2.61 -7.68
N GLU A 37 9.44 -2.41 -8.92
CA GLU A 37 10.79 -1.95 -9.21
C GLU A 37 10.99 -0.51 -8.72
N ASN A 38 10.00 0.34 -8.97
CA ASN A 38 10.03 1.75 -8.56
C ASN A 38 9.43 1.99 -7.17
N SER A 39 8.90 0.96 -6.51
CA SER A 39 8.21 1.07 -5.22
C SER A 39 7.00 2.00 -5.26
N GLU A 40 6.23 1.93 -6.35
CA GLU A 40 5.09 2.81 -6.60
C GLU A 40 3.78 2.03 -6.73
N ILE A 41 2.70 2.67 -6.27
CA ILE A 41 1.32 2.31 -6.65
C ILE A 41 0.77 3.44 -7.51
N ILE A 42 0.45 3.11 -8.76
CA ILE A 42 -0.03 4.04 -9.77
C ILE A 42 -1.54 3.86 -9.92
N ILE A 43 -2.30 4.94 -9.70
CA ILE A 43 -3.76 4.97 -9.83
C ILE A 43 -4.13 5.83 -11.03
N LYS A 44 -4.78 5.24 -12.03
CA LYS A 44 -5.31 5.92 -13.21
C LYS A 44 -6.82 5.86 -13.20
N ALA A 45 -7.47 7.00 -12.94
CA ALA A 45 -8.91 7.08 -12.78
C ALA A 45 -9.56 8.06 -13.78
N PRO A 46 -10.83 7.81 -14.18
CA PRO A 46 -11.54 8.69 -15.11
C PRO A 46 -11.96 10.02 -14.47
N THR A 47 -12.15 10.07 -13.15
CA THR A 47 -12.63 11.25 -12.42
C THR A 47 -11.87 11.48 -11.12
N ILE A 48 -11.87 12.73 -10.62
CA ILE A 48 -11.22 13.11 -9.35
C ILE A 48 -11.79 12.29 -8.20
N SER A 49 -13.12 12.21 -8.12
CA SER A 49 -13.82 11.49 -7.05
C SER A 49 -13.45 10.01 -7.01
N ARG A 50 -13.32 9.35 -8.16
CA ARG A 50 -12.92 7.93 -8.22
C ARG A 50 -11.45 7.76 -7.83
N GLY A 51 -10.56 8.61 -8.34
CA GLY A 51 -9.14 8.59 -7.96
C GLY A 51 -8.96 8.78 -6.46
N ARG A 52 -9.66 9.73 -5.85
CA ARG A 52 -9.64 9.98 -4.40
C ARG A 52 -10.16 8.79 -3.61
N ALA A 53 -11.26 8.17 -4.03
CA ALA A 53 -11.80 7.00 -3.35
C ALA A 53 -10.79 5.84 -3.33
N ILE A 54 -10.19 5.52 -4.49
CA ILE A 54 -9.17 4.48 -4.61
C ILE A 54 -7.94 4.82 -3.76
N MET A 55 -7.43 6.04 -3.87
CA MET A 55 -6.27 6.51 -3.11
C MET A 55 -6.50 6.35 -1.60
N ASN A 56 -7.67 6.75 -1.10
CA ASN A 56 -8.00 6.63 0.31
C ASN A 56 -7.99 5.17 0.80
N SER A 57 -8.56 4.24 0.02
CA SER A 57 -8.53 2.82 0.35
C SER A 57 -7.09 2.30 0.45
N TYR A 58 -6.25 2.64 -0.54
CA TYR A 58 -4.87 2.18 -0.60
C TYR A 58 -4.00 2.74 0.53
N ILE A 59 -4.12 4.04 0.83
CA ILE A 59 -3.44 4.65 1.97
C ILE A 59 -3.86 3.96 3.27
N SER A 60 -5.15 3.66 3.44
CA SER A 60 -5.66 2.96 4.62
C SER A 60 -5.05 1.56 4.76
N TRP A 61 -4.99 0.79 3.67
CA TRP A 61 -4.41 -0.56 3.70
C TRP A 61 -2.91 -0.54 3.99
N ILE A 62 -2.15 0.35 3.35
CA ILE A 62 -0.72 0.52 3.61
C ILE A 62 -0.49 0.87 5.08
N TYR A 63 -1.27 1.80 5.62
CA TYR A 63 -1.19 2.17 7.04
C TYR A 63 -1.47 0.98 7.95
N THR A 64 -2.53 0.20 7.68
CA THR A 64 -2.86 -1.00 8.46
C THR A 64 -1.72 -2.01 8.44
N ILE A 65 -1.13 -2.29 7.28
CA ILE A 65 -0.01 -3.23 7.15
C ILE A 65 1.18 -2.75 7.98
N LEU A 66 1.59 -1.49 7.84
CA LEU A 66 2.70 -0.92 8.60
C LEU A 66 2.46 -0.94 10.11
N GLU A 67 1.24 -0.63 10.55
CA GLU A 67 0.87 -0.66 11.97
C GLU A 67 0.90 -2.10 12.51
N THR A 68 0.41 -3.07 11.74
CA THR A 68 0.49 -4.49 12.11
C THR A 68 1.93 -4.95 12.24
N ILE A 69 2.81 -4.62 11.29
CA ILE A 69 4.25 -4.94 11.36
C ILE A 69 4.88 -4.38 12.64
N LYS A 70 4.58 -3.12 12.96
CA LYS A 70 5.09 -2.47 14.18
C LYS A 70 4.64 -3.17 15.46
N ARG A 71 3.41 -3.67 15.51
CA ARG A 71 2.87 -4.39 16.68
C ARG A 71 3.54 -5.74 16.85
N VAL A 72 3.60 -6.55 15.78
CA VAL A 72 4.27 -7.86 15.82
C VAL A 72 5.73 -7.72 16.26
N ASN A 73 6.46 -6.73 15.71
CA ASN A 73 7.85 -6.49 16.07
C ASN A 73 8.06 -5.98 17.51
N LYS A 74 7.05 -5.35 18.13
CA LYS A 74 7.11 -4.94 19.54
C LYS A 74 6.88 -6.14 20.46
N ASP A 75 5.91 -6.97 20.13
CA ASP A 75 5.58 -8.17 20.91
C ASP A 75 6.76 -9.16 20.96
N ASP A 76 7.57 -9.24 19.89
CA ASP A 76 8.80 -10.05 19.88
C ASP A 76 9.89 -9.52 20.82
N ARG A 77 9.96 -8.19 21.03
CA ARG A 77 10.98 -7.56 21.90
C ARG A 77 10.61 -7.60 23.38
N GLU A 78 9.32 -7.54 23.71
CA GLU A 78 8.85 -7.61 25.10
C GLU A 78 8.84 -9.06 25.65
N ASN A 79 8.81 -10.07 24.78
CA ASN A 79 8.82 -11.49 25.16
C ASN A 79 10.18 -12.19 24.99
N SER A 80 11.25 -11.45 24.67
CA SER A 80 12.60 -12.00 24.64
C SER A 80 13.19 -12.07 26.06
N PRO A 81 13.67 -13.25 26.54
CA PRO A 81 14.14 -13.45 27.91
C PRO A 81 15.42 -12.67 28.26
#